data_AF-A0A1G6SIF3-F1
#
_entry.id   AF-A0A1G6SIF3-F1
#
_cell.length_a   1.000
_cell.length_b   1.000
_cell.length_c   1.000
_cell.angle_alpha   90.00
_cell.angle_beta   90.00
_cell.angle_gamma   90.00
#
_symmetry.space_group_name_H-M   'P 1'
#
loop_
_entity.id
_entity.type
_entity.pdbx_description
1 polymer ?
#
loop_
_entity_poly.entity_id
_entity_poly.type
_entity_poly.pdbx_seq_one_letter_code
_entity_poly.pdbx_strand_id
1 'polypeptide(L)' 'MEVIFLLIAISLVLAVTFLILFFKAMKGGQFDDDYTPSVRILFDNHKKTTKKDQPTKKPKSYE' A
#
# COMPACT_ATOMS: atom_id res chain seq x y z
N MET A 1 36.01 28.16 11.39
CA MET A 1 36.27 26.98 10.54
C MET A 1 35.76 25.70 11.19
N GLU A 2 35.93 25.52 12.51
CA GLU A 2 35.44 24.33 13.23
C GLU A 2 33.92 24.12 13.18
N VAL A 3 33.14 25.21 13.27
CA VAL A 3 31.67 25.16 13.22
C VAL A 3 31.15 24.54 11.92
N ILE A 4 31.86 24.72 10.80
CA ILE A 4 31.47 24.15 9.50
C ILE A 4 31.50 22.63 9.55
N PHE A 5 32.51 22.02 10.19
CA PHE A 5 32.59 20.58 10.34
C PHE A 5 31.46 20.00 11.21
N LEU A 6 31.08 20.72 12.27
CA LEU A 6 29.93 20.35 13.11
C LEU A 6 28.62 20.38 12.31
N LEU A 7 28.40 21.43 11.51
CA LEU A 7 27.20 21.57 10.67
C LEU A 7 27.13 20.48 9.60
N ILE A 8 28.26 20.12 8.99
CA ILE A 8 28.33 19.02 8.02
C ILE A 8 27.93 17.69 8.67
N ALA A 9 28.43 17.41 9.88
CA ALA A 9 28.09 16.18 10.59
C ALA A 9 26.59 16.11 10.93
N ILE A 10 26.01 17.21 11.44
CA ILE A 10 24.57 17.28 11.74
C ILE A 10 23.72 17.09 10.48
N SER A 11 24.11 17.74 9.37
CA SER A 11 23.41 17.60 8.08
C SER A 11 23.45 16.16 7.55
N LEU A 12 24.60 15.49 7.63
CA LEU A 12 24.75 14.08 7.25
C LEU A 12 23.84 13.17 8.10
N VAL A 13 23.82 13.35 9.42
CA VAL A 13 22.96 12.57 10.32
C VAL A 13 21.49 12.76 9.97
N LEU A 14 21.06 14.00 9.73
CA LEU A 14 19.69 14.29 9.30
C LEU A 14 19.36 13.61 7.97
N ALA A 15 20.24 13.73 6.96
CA ALA A 15 20.05 13.12 5.65
C ALA A 15 19.90 11.58 5.74
N VAL A 16 20.78 10.92 6.51
CA VAL A 16 20.70 9.46 6.72
C VAL A 16 19.42 9.07 7.47
N THR A 17 19.01 9.85 8.47
CA THR A 17 17.78 9.60 9.22
C THR A 17 16.56 9.67 8.31
N PHE A 18 16.46 10.72 7.50
CA PHE A 18 15.38 10.86 6.51
C PHE A 18 15.38 9.72 5.49
N LEU A 19 16.56 9.30 5.02
CA LEU A 19 16.69 8.20 4.07
C LEU A 19 16.20 6.86 4.66
N ILE A 20 16.55 6.55 5.91
CA ILE A 20 16.08 5.33 6.60
C ILE A 20 14.56 5.38 6.79
N LEU A 21 14.02 6.53 7.22
CA LEU A 21 12.58 6.72 7.38
C LEU A 21 11.83 6.58 6.04
N PHE A 22 12.39 7.11 4.96
CA PHE A 22 11.85 6.98 3.60
C PHE A 22 11.71 5.50 3.20
N PHE A 23 12.77 4.70 3.33
CA PHE A 23 12.69 3.28 3.00
C PHE A 23 11.72 2.51 3.92
N LYS A 24 11.67 2.87 5.22
CA LYS A 24 10.70 2.27 6.15
C LYS A 24 9.25 2.56 5.76
N ALA A 25 8.97 3.78 5.32
CA ALA A 25 7.64 4.19 4.85
C ALA A 25 7.26 3.46 3.55
N MET A 26 8.20 3.36 2.61
CA MET A 26 8.00 2.65 1.33
C MET A 26 7.72 1.16 1.51
N LYS A 27 8.25 0.53 2.56
CA LYS A 27 8.02 -0.89 2.85
C LYS A 27 6.62 -1.19 3.46
N GLY A 28 5.84 -0.16 3.80
CA GLY A 28 4.56 -0.28 4.50
C GLY A 28 3.38 -0.91 3.73
N GLY A 29 3.60 -1.59 2.61
CA GLY A 29 2.54 -2.30 1.88
C GLY A 29 1.52 -1.38 1.19
N GLN A 30 1.80 -0.09 1.05
CA GLN A 30 0.87 0.85 0.40
C GLN A 30 0.68 0.59 -1.11
N PHE A 31 1.50 -0.29 -1.70
CA PHE A 31 1.42 -0.73 -3.10
C PHE A 31 0.65 -2.05 -3.26
N ASP A 32 0.02 -2.56 -2.21
CA ASP A 32 -0.71 -3.82 -2.28
C ASP A 32 -2.04 -3.71 -3.06
N ASP A 33 -2.50 -2.48 -3.35
CA ASP A 33 -3.71 -2.20 -4.16
C ASP A 33 -3.38 -1.68 -5.57
N ASP A 34 -2.32 -2.22 -6.18
CA ASP A 34 -1.96 -1.93 -7.58
C ASP A 34 -2.96 -2.53 -8.59
N TYR A 35 -3.88 -3.39 -8.13
CA TYR A 35 -4.95 -3.96 -8.95
C TYR A 35 -6.23 -3.13 -8.87
N THR A 36 -6.34 -2.17 -9.79
CA THR A 36 -7.48 -1.25 -9.89
C THR A 36 -8.82 -2.01 -9.94
N PRO A 37 -9.85 -1.54 -9.21
CA PRO A 37 -11.16 -2.18 -9.19
C PRO A 37 -11.79 -2.36 -10.58
N SER A 38 -11.48 -1.48 -11.54
CA SER A 38 -11.92 -1.61 -12.93
C SER A 38 -11.44 -2.90 -13.59
N VAL A 39 -10.18 -3.29 -13.36
CA VAL A 39 -9.58 -4.51 -13.93
C VAL A 39 -10.16 -5.75 -13.25
N ARG A 40 -10.33 -5.70 -11.93
CA ARG A 40 -10.93 -6.80 -11.14
C ARG A 40 -12.34 -7.16 -11.65
N ILE A 41 -13.17 -6.15 -11.89
CA ILE A 41 -14.56 -6.33 -12.33
C ILE A 41 -14.64 -6.93 -13.75
N LEU A 42 -13.70 -6.61 -14.64
CA LEU A 42 -13.67 -7.18 -16.00
C LEU A 42 -13.39 -8.70 -16.00
N PHE A 43 -12.53 -9.17 -15.11
CA PHE A 43 -12.16 -10.59 -15.01
C PHE A 43 -13.06 -11.39 -14.06
N ASP A 44 -13.68 -10.75 -13.07
CA ASP A 44 -14.66 -11.38 -12.16
C ASP A 44 -15.94 -11.82 -12.89
N ASN A 45 -16.30 -11.13 -13.97
CA ASN A 45 -17.46 -11.50 -14.80
C ASN A 45 -17.25 -12.79 -15.61
N HIS A 46 -16.00 -13.22 -15.84
CA HIS A 46 -15.70 -14.42 -16.63
C HIS A 46 -15.74 -15.72 -15.80
N LYS A 47 -15.66 -15.64 -14.46
CA LYS A 47 -15.70 -16.83 -13.58
C LYS A 47 -17.11 -17.29 -13.20
N LYS A 48 -18.16 -16.52 -13.51
CA LYS A 48 -19.55 -16.86 -13.13
C LYS A 48 -20.23 -17.86 -14.06
N THR A 49 -19.65 -18.24 -15.20
CA THR A 49 -20.27 -19.16 -16.16
C THR A 49 -19.96 -20.64 -15.91
N THR A 50 -19.10 -21.00 -14.95
CA THR A 50 -18.70 -22.40 -14.69
C THR A 50 -18.89 -22.92 -13.26
N LYS A 51 -19.67 -22.22 -12.42
CA LYS A 51 -20.23 -22.83 -11.20
C LYS A 51 -21.70 -22.48 -11.03
N LYS A 52 -22.55 -23.30 -11.65
CA LYS A 52 -23.84 -23.65 -11.02
C LYS A 52 -23.51 -24.28 -9.66
N ASP A 53 -24.35 -23.97 -8.68
CA ASP A 53 -24.33 -24.45 -7.29
C ASP A 53 -23.41 -23.69 -6.33
N GLN A 54 -23.92 -22.58 -5.78
CA GLN A 54 -24.31 -22.54 -4.36
C GLN A 54 -25.03 -21.22 -3.99
N PRO A 55 -25.91 -21.26 -2.96
CA PRO A 55 -27.12 -20.45 -2.90
C PRO A 55 -26.91 -19.05 -2.34
N THR A 56 -27.71 -18.14 -2.87
CA THR A 56 -28.03 -16.82 -2.32
C THR A 56 -28.34 -16.90 -0.82
N LYS A 57 -27.50 -16.29 0.01
CA LYS A 57 -27.88 -15.82 1.35
C LYS A 57 -27.64 -14.30 1.43
N LYS A 58 -28.66 -13.52 1.09
CA LYS A 58 -29.04 -12.34 1.88
C LYS A 58 -30.13 -12.85 2.85
N PRO A 59 -30.20 -12.44 4.14
CA PRO A 59 -30.24 -11.03 4.53
C PRO A 59 -29.56 -10.70 5.88
N LYS A 60 -29.43 -9.40 6.20
CA LYS A 60 -29.87 -8.84 7.49
C LYS A 60 -29.89 -7.31 7.46
N SER A 61 -31.11 -6.79 7.43
CA SER A 61 -31.47 -5.47 7.93
C SER A 61 -31.19 -5.46 9.43
N TYR A 62 -30.44 -4.46 9.91
CA TYR A 62 -30.61 -3.88 11.23
C TYR A 62 -30.64 -2.36 11.04
N GLU A 63 -31.56 -1.75 11.77
CA GLU A 63 -32.10 -0.39 11.65
C GLU A 63 -31.04 0.73 11.52
#